data_AF-A0A926Y2U5-F1
#
_entry.id   AF-A0A926Y2U5-F1
#
_cell.length_a   1.000
_cell.length_b   1.000
_cell.length_c   1.000
_cell.angle_alpha   90.00
_cell.angle_beta   90.00
_cell.angle_gamma   90.00
#
_symmetry.space_group_name_H-M   'P 1'
#
loop_
_entity.id
_entity.type
_entity.pdbx_description
1 polymer ?
#
loop_
_entity_poly.entity_id
_entity_poly.type
_entity_poly.pdbx_seq_one_letter_code
_entity_poly.pdbx_strand_id
1 'polypeptide(L)' 'MNVIPKPENTSCPRCGRSFECRVGSINLCQCQAIRLTEAQRQFVSSSYQECLCAECLQVLQTEHIQLVN' A
#
# COMPACT_ATOMS: atom_id res chain seq x y z
N MET A 1 -9.32 3.53 27.07
CA MET A 1 -9.74 3.53 25.65
C MET A 1 -9.32 2.18 25.05
N ASN A 2 -10.28 1.34 24.66
CA ASN A 2 -9.98 0.05 24.04
C ASN A 2 -9.77 0.27 22.54
N VAL A 3 -8.51 0.41 22.12
CA VAL A 3 -8.16 0.46 20.69
C VAL A 3 -8.32 -0.96 20.18
N ILE A 4 -9.48 -1.28 19.61
CA ILE A 4 -9.69 -2.54 18.88
C ILE A 4 -8.72 -2.48 17.69
N PRO A 5 -7.70 -3.37 17.60
CA PRO A 5 -6.87 -3.45 16.42
C PRO A 5 -7.79 -3.83 15.26
N LYS A 6 -8.03 -2.88 14.37
CA LYS A 6 -8.71 -3.10 13.10
C LYS A 6 -7.98 -4.29 12.44
N PRO A 7 -8.69 -5.32 11.95
CA PRO A 7 -8.05 -6.52 11.44
C PRO A 7 -7.01 -6.08 10.44
N GLU A 8 -5.75 -6.38 10.75
CA GLU A 8 -4.61 -6.17 9.89
C GLU A 8 -5.01 -6.56 8.47
N ASN A 9 -5.02 -5.57 7.58
CA ASN A 9 -5.58 -5.67 6.23
C ASN A 9 -5.17 -6.97 5.55
N THR A 10 -6.06 -7.97 5.60
CA THR A 10 -5.74 -9.32 5.16
C THR A 10 -5.95 -9.47 3.66
N SER A 11 -6.43 -8.43 2.98
CA SER A 11 -6.69 -8.39 1.54
C SER A 11 -6.32 -7.02 0.96
N CYS A 12 -5.65 -7.04 -0.18
CA CYS A 12 -5.27 -5.85 -0.94
C CYS A 12 -6.53 -5.24 -1.59
N PRO A 13 -6.85 -3.96 -1.36
CA PRO A 13 -8.06 -3.33 -1.93
C PRO A 13 -7.98 -3.16 -3.45
N ARG A 14 -6.78 -3.23 -4.06
CA ARG A 14 -6.61 -3.15 -5.52
C ARG A 14 -6.90 -4.48 -6.22
N CYS A 15 -6.47 -5.61 -5.67
CA CYS A 15 -6.53 -6.92 -6.34
C CYS A 15 -7.28 -8.02 -5.59
N GLY A 16 -7.74 -7.74 -4.36
CA GLY A 16 -8.46 -8.70 -3.49
C GLY A 16 -7.58 -9.78 -2.85
N ARG A 17 -6.33 -9.95 -3.29
CA ARG A 17 -5.44 -11.01 -2.79
C ARG A 17 -5.03 -10.76 -1.35
N SER A 18 -4.91 -11.85 -0.60
CA SER A 18 -4.40 -11.78 0.75
C SER A 18 -2.91 -11.47 0.79
N PHE A 19 -2.52 -10.62 1.74
CA PHE A 19 -1.12 -10.28 1.96
C PHE A 19 -0.92 -9.86 3.41
N GLU A 20 0.34 -9.84 3.84
CA GLU A 20 0.72 -9.49 5.19
C GLU A 20 1.18 -8.03 5.24
N CYS A 21 0.33 -7.11 5.73
CA CYS A 21 0.74 -5.74 6.00
C CYS A 21 1.28 -5.60 7.43
N ARG A 22 2.61 -5.62 7.60
CA ARG A 22 3.26 -5.37 8.90
C ARG A 22 3.48 -3.88 9.14
N VAL A 23 2.44 -3.06 9.08
CA VAL A 23 2.58 -1.58 9.19
C VAL A 23 3.19 -1.16 10.53
N GLY A 24 2.88 -1.86 11.62
CA GLY A 24 3.50 -1.64 12.94
C GLY A 24 4.95 -2.09 13.05
N SER A 25 5.48 -2.78 12.04
CA SER A 25 6.88 -3.19 11.90
C SER A 25 7.29 -3.04 10.45
N ILE A 26 7.23 -1.81 9.94
CA ILE A 26 7.35 -1.51 8.50
C ILE A 26 8.60 -2.12 7.85
N ASN A 27 9.69 -2.26 8.60
CA ASN A 27 10.93 -2.92 8.14
C ASN A 27 10.74 -4.40 7.75
N LEU A 28 9.68 -5.05 8.23
CA LEU A 28 9.31 -6.43 7.94
C LEU A 28 8.17 -6.54 6.92
N CYS A 29 7.64 -5.42 6.43
CA CYS A 29 6.53 -5.41 5.49
C CYS A 29 7.01 -5.66 4.06
N GLN A 30 6.26 -6.44 3.29
CA GLN A 30 6.59 -6.73 1.89
C GLN A 30 6.67 -5.47 1.02
N CYS A 31 5.98 -4.38 1.41
CA CYS A 31 6.02 -3.11 0.69
C CYS A 31 7.31 -2.31 0.90
N GLN A 32 8.10 -2.61 1.95
CA GLN A 32 9.25 -1.78 2.36
C GLN A 32 10.35 -1.69 1.30
N ALA A 33 10.55 -2.77 0.54
CA ALA A 33 11.55 -2.81 -0.52
C ALA A 33 11.14 -1.99 -1.77
N ILE A 34 9.89 -1.55 -1.86
CA ILE A 34 9.34 -0.90 -3.04
C ILE A 34 9.48 0.61 -2.92
N ARG A 35 10.26 1.21 -3.83
CA ARG A 35 10.45 2.66 -3.88
C ARG A 35 9.52 3.27 -4.91
N LEU A 36 8.49 3.94 -4.41
CA LEU A 36 7.62 4.79 -5.23
C LEU A 36 8.17 6.22 -5.32
N THR A 37 7.97 6.87 -6.47
CA THR A 37 8.18 8.32 -6.62
C THR A 37 7.17 9.09 -5.77
N GLU A 38 7.40 10.39 -5.56
CA GLU A 38 6.45 11.22 -4.82
C GLU A 38 5.07 11.23 -5.46
N ALA A 39 5.01 11.36 -6.79
CA ALA A 39 3.75 11.33 -7.53
C ALA A 39 2.98 10.02 -7.33
N GLN A 40 3.69 8.89 -7.37
CA GLN A 40 3.12 7.57 -7.13
C GLN A 40 2.63 7.41 -5.68
N ARG A 41 3.35 7.93 -4.68
CA ARG A 41 2.92 7.90 -3.27
C ARG A 41 1.67 8.72 -3.05
N GLN A 42 1.61 9.92 -3.63
CA GLN A 42 0.43 10.79 -3.54
C GLN A 42 -0.78 10.15 -4.20
N PHE A 43 -0.60 9.51 -5.37
CA PHE A 43 -1.64 8.72 -6.01
C PHE A 43 -2.12 7.59 -5.11
N VAL A 44 -1.22 6.76 -4.58
CA VAL A 44 -1.57 5.65 -3.67
C VAL A 44 -2.35 6.14 -2.46
N SER A 45 -1.85 7.19 -1.79
CA SER A 45 -2.48 7.74 -0.58
C SER A 45 -3.83 8.41 -0.86
N SER A 46 -4.06 8.91 -2.07
CA SER A 46 -5.34 9.52 -2.47
C SER A 46 -6.36 8.49 -2.94
N SER A 47 -5.90 7.39 -3.55
CA SER A 47 -6.76 6.36 -4.13
C SER A 47 -7.09 5.21 -3.17
N TYR A 48 -6.23 4.94 -2.17
CA TYR A 48 -6.39 3.80 -1.27
C TYR A 48 -6.22 4.21 0.19
N GLN A 49 -7.21 3.90 1.03
CA GLN A 49 -7.15 4.17 2.48
C GLN A 49 -6.45 3.07 3.29
N GLU A 50 -6.06 1.98 2.62
CA GLU A 50 -5.49 0.79 3.22
C GLU A 50 -4.22 0.34 2.47
N CYS A 51 -3.39 -0.49 3.12
CA CYS A 51 -2.16 -0.99 2.51
C CYS A 51 -2.44 -1.73 1.19
N LEU A 52 -1.54 -1.57 0.21
CA LEU A 52 -1.49 -2.40 -1.01
C LEU A 52 -0.45 -3.51 -0.86
N CYS A 53 -0.69 -4.65 -1.52
CA CYS A 53 0.31 -5.71 -1.59
C CYS A 53 1.51 -5.30 -2.44
N ALA A 54 2.64 -6.00 -2.25
CA ALA A 54 3.89 -5.73 -2.96
C ALA A 54 3.72 -5.78 -4.48
N GLU A 55 2.99 -6.76 -4.99
CA GLU A 55 2.76 -6.93 -6.44
C GLU A 55 2.00 -5.72 -7.03
N CYS A 56 0.97 -5.23 -6.32
CA CYS A 56 0.23 -4.04 -6.74
C CYS A 56 1.10 -2.78 -6.70
N LEU A 57 1.94 -2.62 -5.69
CA LEU A 57 2.85 -1.49 -5.58
C LEU A 57 3.95 -1.54 -6.67
N GLN A 58 4.43 -2.72 -7.04
CA GLN A 58 5.37 -2.88 -8.16
C GLN A 58 4.74 -2.49 -9.50
N VAL A 59 3.48 -2.88 -9.74
CA VAL A 59 2.77 -2.45 -10.94
C VAL A 59 2.63 -0.92 -10.96
N LEU A 60 2.23 -0.30 -9.85
CA LEU A 60 2.15 1.17 -9.75
C LEU A 60 3.51 1.86 -9.92
N GLN A 61 4.60 1.20 -9.49
CA GLN A 61 5.96 1.68 -9.70
C GLN A 61 6.31 1.79 -11.19
N THR A 62 5.78 0.89 -12.02
CA THR A 62 6.00 0.88 -13.47
C THR A 62 5.00 1.72 -14.26
N GLU A 63 3.88 2.11 -13.65
CA GLU A 63 2.87 2.94 -14.31
C GLU A 63 3.32 4.41 -14.38
N HIS A 64 3.08 5.03 -15.54
CA HIS A 64 3.30 6.46 -15.75
C HIS A 64 2.16 7.27 -15.12
N ILE A 65 2.27 7.50 -13.82
CA ILE A 65 1.28 8.27 -13.06
C ILE A 65 1.56 9.76 -13.25
N GLN A 66 0.69 10.43 -14.00
CA GLN A 66 0.65 11.88 -14.08
C GLN A 66 -0.39 12.38 -13.08
N LEU A 67 0.07 13.07 -12.05
CA LEU A 67 -0.82 13.87 -11.22
C LEU A 67 -1.26 15.08 -12.04
N VAL A 68 -2.44 14.99 -12.64
CA VAL A 68 -3.13 16.16 -13.16
C VAL A 68 -3.82 16.83 -11.98
N ASN A 69 -3.23 17.94 -11.54
CA ASN A 69 -3.75 18.76 -10.46
C ASN A 69 -4.69 19.83 -11.01
#